data_AF-A0A5P1F6P1-F1
#
_entry.id   AF-A0A5P1F6P1-F1
#
_cell.length_a   1.000
_cell.length_b   1.000
_cell.length_c   1.000
_cell.angle_alpha   90.00
_cell.angle_beta   90.00
_cell.angle_gamma   90.00
#
_symmetry.space_group_name_H-M   'P 1'
#
loop_
_entity.id
_entity.type
_entity.pdbx_description
1 polymer ?
#
loop_
_entity_poly.entity_id
_entity_poly.type
_entity_poly.pdbx_seq_one_letter_code
_entity_poly.pdbx_strand_id
1 'polypeptide(L)'
;MDKFMLYTLTAGKKALAKGEITEKVLNELDKTKCGVLIWSTMSGMKVFNDAIEALSVSYKKMNPFCVPFASTNMGSAMLFACDRNVMDLLWEKVQRSEVNGGRIYLSRGTTILTASLGLGDEKDITLRGLEAVRSCDKVYVEAYTSLLSFGLSDDGLSRLQDLYGKPISVADRETVEEKAEEILSHASGSDVAFLVVGDPFGATTHTDLVVRAKKLGVKVEVIHNASVMNAIGICGLQLYHYGETVSIPFFTETWRPDSFYEKIQRNRQLGLHTLCLLDIRVKEPSLESLCRGKKCYEPPKYMTINTAINQLLEVEEKHGQCAYSEESKCVGLARLGNKDQMIVAGPMKDLLDVDFGAPLHCLIIVGETHPVEEEMLEFYTIKESCA
;
A
#
# COMPACT_ATOMS: atom_id res chain seq x y z
N MET A 1 40.41 10.50 -26.85
CA MET A 1 40.23 9.04 -26.77
C MET A 1 41.48 8.46 -26.13
N ASP A 2 41.33 7.64 -25.09
CA ASP A 2 42.44 6.92 -24.45
C ASP A 2 43.15 6.00 -25.47
N LYS A 3 44.46 5.80 -25.31
CA LYS A 3 45.29 4.92 -26.15
C LYS A 3 44.75 3.49 -26.16
N PHE A 4 44.18 3.03 -25.06
CA PHE A 4 43.50 1.73 -24.97
C PHE A 4 42.29 1.66 -25.91
N MET A 5 41.42 2.68 -25.90
CA MET A 5 40.23 2.74 -26.75
C MET A 5 40.59 2.84 -28.24
N LEU A 6 41.61 3.63 -28.58
CA LEU A 6 42.16 3.72 -29.93
C LEU A 6 42.70 2.37 -30.44
N TYR A 7 43.38 1.62 -29.57
CA TYR A 7 43.87 0.29 -29.89
C TYR A 7 42.72 -0.68 -30.16
N THR A 8 41.71 -0.72 -29.29
CA THR A 8 40.54 -1.60 -29.45
C THR A 8 39.78 -1.29 -30.74
N LEU A 9 39.55 -0.02 -31.05
CA LEU A 9 38.93 0.42 -32.31
C LEU A 9 39.73 -0.01 -33.55
N THR A 10 41.04 0.17 -33.51
CA THR A 10 41.92 -0.19 -34.63
C THR A 10 42.01 -1.71 -34.80
N ALA A 11 42.08 -2.46 -33.70
CA ALA A 11 42.10 -3.92 -33.69
C ALA A 11 40.77 -4.50 -34.19
N GLY A 12 39.63 -3.98 -33.74
CA GLY A 12 38.31 -4.44 -34.20
C GLY A 12 38.06 -4.15 -35.68
N LYS A 13 38.42 -2.96 -36.17
CA LYS A 13 38.34 -2.66 -37.61
C LYS A 13 39.23 -3.56 -38.46
N LYS A 14 40.46 -3.85 -38.00
CA LYS A 14 41.35 -4.80 -38.68
C LYS A 14 40.83 -6.24 -38.64
N ALA A 15 40.20 -6.65 -37.53
CA ALA A 15 39.59 -7.97 -37.41
C ALA A 15 38.40 -8.15 -38.36
N LEU A 16 37.53 -7.14 -38.48
CA LEU A 16 36.42 -7.13 -39.43
C LEU A 16 36.90 -7.16 -40.88
N ALA A 17 37.92 -6.37 -41.21
CA ALA A 17 38.54 -6.38 -42.54
C ALA A 17 39.19 -7.73 -42.88
N LYS A 18 39.82 -8.38 -41.89
CA LYS A 18 40.43 -9.72 -42.07
C LYS A 18 39.40 -10.84 -42.12
N GLY A 19 38.21 -10.62 -41.56
CA GLY A 19 37.06 -11.52 -41.66
C GLY A 19 36.22 -11.33 -42.93
N GLU A 20 36.68 -10.50 -43.89
CA GLU A 20 35.99 -10.20 -45.15
C GLU A 20 34.56 -9.66 -44.99
N ILE A 21 34.23 -9.12 -43.81
CA ILE A 21 32.92 -8.51 -43.54
C ILE A 21 32.88 -7.12 -44.18
N THR A 22 32.53 -7.10 -45.46
CA THR A 22 32.25 -5.88 -46.23
C THR A 22 30.82 -5.38 -45.96
N GLU A 23 30.51 -4.12 -46.29
CA GLU A 23 29.18 -3.52 -46.06
C GLU A 23 28.01 -4.36 -46.63
N LYS A 24 28.26 -5.14 -47.69
CA LYS A 24 27.29 -6.08 -48.25
C LYS A 24 26.99 -7.26 -47.33
N VAL A 25 28.02 -7.86 -46.73
CA VAL A 25 27.90 -9.00 -45.79
C VAL A 25 27.26 -8.56 -44.47
N LEU A 26 27.50 -7.31 -44.07
CA LEU A 26 26.90 -6.72 -42.86
C LEU A 26 25.37 -6.67 -42.91
N ASN A 27 24.79 -6.57 -44.11
CA ASN A 27 23.35 -6.53 -44.32
C ASN A 27 22.68 -7.90 -44.32
N GLU A 28 23.44 -8.98 -44.52
CA GLU A 28 22.96 -10.36 -44.52
C GLU A 28 23.05 -11.02 -43.12
N LEU A 29 23.73 -10.39 -42.17
CA LEU A 29 23.83 -10.88 -40.80
C LEU A 29 22.49 -10.79 -40.05
N ASP A 30 22.17 -11.83 -39.29
CA ASP A 30 20.99 -11.87 -38.41
C ASP A 30 21.17 -10.89 -37.23
N LYS A 31 20.59 -9.70 -37.42
CA LYS A 31 20.68 -8.55 -36.51
C LYS A 31 20.06 -8.81 -35.13
N THR A 32 19.26 -9.88 -34.98
CA THR A 32 18.69 -10.26 -33.67
C THR A 32 19.70 -10.98 -32.78
N LYS A 33 20.62 -11.75 -33.37
CA LYS A 33 21.68 -12.45 -32.64
C LYS A 33 22.90 -11.57 -32.38
N CYS A 34 23.13 -10.55 -33.21
CA CYS A 34 24.13 -9.51 -32.96
C CYS A 34 23.81 -8.67 -31.70
N GLY A 35 22.53 -8.60 -31.28
CA GLY A 35 22.03 -7.93 -30.07
C GLY A 35 22.66 -8.40 -28.75
N VAL A 36 23.10 -9.65 -28.68
CA VAL A 36 23.62 -10.27 -27.44
C VAL A 36 25.00 -9.72 -27.06
N LEU A 37 25.83 -9.38 -28.04
CA LEU A 37 27.12 -8.72 -27.79
C LEU A 37 26.92 -7.26 -27.36
N ILE A 38 25.84 -6.61 -27.83
CA ILE A 38 25.53 -5.19 -27.59
C ILE A 38 24.98 -4.97 -26.17
N TRP A 39 24.19 -5.91 -25.64
CA TRP A 39 23.67 -5.80 -24.26
C TRP A 39 24.79 -5.87 -23.20
N SER A 40 25.83 -6.66 -23.49
CA SER A 40 27.01 -6.80 -22.63
C SER A 40 27.78 -5.48 -22.47
N THR A 41 27.79 -4.62 -23.49
CA THR A 41 28.53 -3.34 -23.48
C THR A 41 27.79 -2.23 -22.73
N MET A 42 26.45 -2.24 -22.73
CA MET A 42 25.61 -1.31 -21.96
C MET A 42 25.64 -1.57 -20.45
N SER A 43 26.08 -2.76 -20.01
CA SER A 43 26.27 -3.09 -18.60
C SER A 43 27.24 -2.12 -17.89
N GLY A 44 28.29 -1.66 -18.58
CA GLY A 44 29.23 -0.69 -18.04
C GLY A 44 28.61 0.69 -17.77
N MET A 45 27.65 1.12 -18.60
CA MET A 45 26.95 2.40 -18.40
C MET A 45 25.98 2.35 -17.22
N LYS A 46 25.35 1.19 -16.97
CA LYS A 46 24.50 0.99 -15.79
C LYS A 46 25.33 1.07 -14.50
N VAL A 47 26.49 0.41 -14.46
CA VAL A 47 27.40 0.48 -13.30
C VAL A 47 27.89 1.91 -13.05
N PHE A 48 28.12 2.69 -14.11
CA PHE A 48 28.51 4.09 -13.99
C PHE A 48 27.36 4.98 -13.48
N ASN A 49 26.14 4.76 -13.97
CA ASN A 49 24.95 5.48 -13.53
C ASN A 49 24.62 5.20 -12.06
N ASP A 50 24.63 3.91 -11.67
CA ASP A 50 24.39 3.49 -10.30
C ASP A 50 25.48 4.05 -9.35
N ALA A 51 26.73 4.20 -9.83
CA ALA A 51 27.81 4.81 -9.06
C ALA A 51 27.63 6.33 -8.88
N ILE A 52 27.13 7.05 -9.90
CA ILE A 52 26.82 8.49 -9.80
C ILE A 52 25.63 8.72 -8.87
N GLU A 53 24.61 7.87 -8.93
CA GLU A 53 23.45 7.94 -8.04
C GLU A 53 23.88 7.65 -6.58
N ALA A 54 24.75 6.67 -6.35
CA ALA A 54 25.32 6.41 -5.04
C ALA A 54 26.19 7.58 -4.52
N LEU A 55 26.96 8.24 -5.40
CA LEU A 55 27.78 9.41 -5.06
C LEU A 55 26.93 10.62 -4.64
N SER A 56 25.74 10.75 -5.24
CA SER A 56 24.77 11.80 -4.94
C SER A 56 24.11 11.65 -3.57
N VAL A 57 24.13 10.43 -3.00
CA VAL A 57 23.60 10.14 -1.67
C VAL A 57 24.69 10.19 -0.59
N SER A 58 25.90 9.65 -0.83
CA SER A 58 27.06 9.80 0.07
C SER A 58 28.36 9.31 -0.56
N TYR A 59 29.47 10.05 -0.39
CA TYR A 59 30.79 9.68 -0.92
C TYR A 59 31.35 8.34 -0.37
N LYS A 60 30.84 7.86 0.77
CA LYS A 60 31.23 6.57 1.38
C LYS A 60 30.51 5.35 0.80
N LYS A 61 29.43 5.55 0.01
CA LYS A 61 28.63 4.47 -0.59
C LYS A 61 29.09 4.06 -1.99
N MET A 62 30.02 4.79 -2.60
CA MET A 62 30.54 4.42 -3.92
C MET A 62 31.46 3.19 -3.82
N ASN A 63 31.19 2.17 -4.63
CA ASN A 63 32.04 1.00 -4.74
C ASN A 63 33.43 1.40 -5.31
N PRO A 64 34.55 1.13 -4.62
CA PRO A 64 35.90 1.50 -5.09
C PRO A 64 36.32 0.83 -6.41
N PHE A 65 35.60 -0.20 -6.85
CA PHE A 65 35.83 -0.88 -8.14
C PHE A 65 34.95 -0.35 -9.30
N CYS A 66 34.14 0.69 -9.09
CA CYS A 66 33.25 1.24 -10.13
C CYS A 66 33.98 1.67 -11.42
N VAL A 67 35.14 2.31 -11.29
CA VAL A 67 35.94 2.79 -12.44
C VAL A 67 36.50 1.60 -13.27
N PRO A 68 37.13 0.57 -12.67
CA PRO A 68 37.51 -0.65 -13.38
C PRO A 68 36.35 -1.39 -14.10
N PHE A 69 35.17 -1.47 -13.47
CA PHE A 69 34.01 -2.17 -14.05
C PHE A 69 33.35 -1.40 -15.20
N ALA A 70 33.33 -0.07 -15.13
CA ALA A 70 32.80 0.77 -16.21
C ALA A 70 33.77 0.87 -17.40
N SER A 71 35.08 1.01 -17.13
CA SER A 71 36.10 1.26 -18.17
C SER A 71 36.40 0.06 -19.08
N THR A 72 36.31 -1.17 -18.55
CA THR A 72 36.58 -2.40 -19.33
C THR A 72 35.54 -2.68 -20.43
N ASN A 73 34.32 -2.17 -20.30
CA ASN A 73 33.21 -2.42 -21.24
C ASN A 73 32.95 -1.27 -22.24
N MET A 74 33.64 -0.13 -22.12
CA MET A 74 33.41 1.03 -23.01
C MET A 74 34.07 0.89 -24.39
N GLY A 75 35.17 0.14 -24.51
CA GLY A 75 35.89 -0.03 -25.79
C GLY A 75 35.05 -0.71 -26.88
N SER A 76 34.21 -1.67 -26.51
CA SER A 76 33.30 -2.39 -27.40
C SER A 76 32.05 -1.56 -27.76
N ALA A 77 31.54 -0.74 -26.83
CA ALA A 77 30.44 0.20 -27.11
C ALA A 77 30.84 1.27 -28.14
N MET A 78 32.06 1.81 -28.07
CA MET A 78 32.55 2.78 -29.06
C MET A 78 32.81 2.17 -30.44
N LEU A 79 33.26 0.91 -30.49
CA LEU A 79 33.43 0.19 -31.76
C LEU A 79 32.11 0.07 -32.52
N PHE A 80 31.01 -0.09 -31.79
CA PHE A 80 29.66 -0.17 -32.30
C PHE A 80 29.06 1.21 -32.66
N ALA A 81 29.26 2.22 -31.81
CA ALA A 81 28.71 3.57 -32.02
C ALA A 81 29.38 4.34 -33.18
N CYS A 82 30.62 4.00 -33.55
CA CYS A 82 31.33 4.66 -34.65
C CYS A 82 30.99 4.12 -36.05
N ASP A 83 30.17 3.08 -36.18
CA ASP A 83 29.73 2.54 -37.47
C ASP A 83 28.33 3.07 -37.83
N ARG A 84 28.28 4.06 -38.72
CA ARG A 84 27.08 4.87 -39.02
C ARG A 84 25.87 4.05 -39.46
N ASN A 85 26.07 2.92 -40.12
CA ASN A 85 24.99 2.07 -40.64
C ASN A 85 24.15 1.38 -39.55
N VAL A 86 24.64 1.31 -38.31
CA VAL A 86 23.93 0.62 -37.22
C VAL A 86 23.06 1.57 -36.39
N MET A 87 23.38 2.86 -36.37
CA MET A 87 22.58 3.89 -35.69
C MET A 87 21.25 4.16 -36.41
N ASP A 88 21.24 4.18 -37.74
CA ASP A 88 19.98 4.33 -38.51
C ASP A 88 19.01 3.17 -38.25
N LEU A 89 19.54 1.97 -38.01
CA LEU A 89 18.77 0.77 -37.64
C LEU A 89 18.17 0.81 -36.22
N LEU A 90 18.80 1.54 -35.31
CA LEU A 90 18.31 1.76 -33.95
C LEU A 90 17.27 2.89 -33.91
N TRP A 91 17.45 3.95 -34.71
CA TRP A 91 16.50 5.06 -34.80
C TRP A 91 15.14 4.62 -35.37
N GLU A 92 15.14 3.75 -36.40
CA GLU A 92 13.90 3.14 -36.92
C GLU A 92 13.19 2.22 -35.91
N LYS A 93 13.93 1.49 -35.06
CA LYS A 93 13.33 0.60 -34.06
C LYS A 93 12.80 1.33 -32.82
N VAL A 94 13.35 2.50 -32.49
CA VAL A 94 12.86 3.34 -31.39
C VAL A 94 11.62 4.15 -31.82
N GLN A 95 11.44 4.46 -33.11
CA GLN A 95 10.25 5.16 -33.62
C GLN A 95 9.10 4.25 -34.10
N ARG A 96 9.30 2.95 -34.31
CA ARG A 96 8.23 2.03 -34.77
C ARG A 96 7.32 1.46 -33.67
N SER A 97 7.44 1.93 -32.44
CA SER A 97 6.41 1.75 -31.41
C SER A 97 5.45 2.93 -31.43
N GLU A 98 4.64 3.04 -32.49
CA GLU A 98 3.53 4.02 -32.57
C GLU A 98 2.17 3.33 -32.43
N VAL A 99 1.31 3.99 -31.67
CA VAL A 99 -0.15 3.92 -31.80
C VAL A 99 -0.53 4.38 -33.21
N ASN A 100 -1.13 3.50 -34.02
CA ASN A 100 -2.40 3.79 -34.70
C ASN A 100 -2.94 2.62 -35.54
N GLY A 101 -4.22 2.31 -35.33
CA GLY A 101 -5.10 1.88 -36.42
C GLY A 101 -5.27 0.39 -36.70
N GLY A 102 -5.48 -0.44 -35.68
CA GLY A 102 -5.95 -1.81 -35.89
C GLY A 102 -5.71 -2.71 -34.69
N ARG A 103 -6.67 -2.72 -33.76
CA ARG A 103 -6.71 -3.48 -32.49
C ARG A 103 -5.72 -4.64 -32.40
N ILE A 104 -4.56 -4.35 -31.83
CA ILE A 104 -3.75 -5.36 -31.15
C ILE A 104 -4.41 -5.51 -29.78
N TYR A 105 -5.23 -6.55 -29.62
CA TYR A 105 -5.47 -7.05 -28.28
C TYR A 105 -4.13 -7.63 -27.85
N LEU A 106 -3.34 -6.86 -27.08
CA LEU A 106 -2.58 -7.47 -26.00
C LEU A 106 -3.61 -8.37 -25.34
N SER A 107 -3.42 -9.70 -25.40
CA SER A 107 -4.25 -10.60 -24.60
C SER A 107 -4.20 -9.99 -23.21
N ARG A 108 -5.31 -9.36 -22.77
CA ARG A 108 -5.36 -8.72 -21.47
C ARG A 108 -5.16 -9.87 -20.51
N GLY A 109 -3.93 -10.02 -20.03
CA GLY A 109 -3.62 -10.94 -18.97
C GLY A 109 -4.53 -10.53 -17.84
N THR A 110 -5.37 -11.46 -17.42
CA THR A 110 -6.46 -11.14 -16.52
C THR A 110 -5.92 -10.50 -15.26
N THR A 111 -6.43 -9.31 -14.93
CA THR A 111 -5.89 -8.47 -13.85
C THR A 111 -6.90 -8.30 -12.74
N ILE A 112 -6.49 -8.59 -11.50
CA ILE A 112 -7.18 -8.10 -10.30
C ILE A 112 -6.63 -6.75 -9.97
N LEU A 113 -7.51 -5.76 -9.96
CA LEU A 113 -7.25 -4.43 -9.48
C LEU A 113 -7.76 -4.33 -8.04
N THR A 114 -6.85 -4.19 -7.08
CA THR A 114 -7.23 -3.80 -5.72
C THR A 114 -7.21 -2.28 -5.64
N ALA A 115 -8.39 -1.67 -5.53
CA ALA A 115 -8.53 -0.22 -5.51
C ALA A 115 -9.09 0.27 -4.17
N SER A 116 -8.48 1.33 -3.69
CA SER A 116 -8.68 1.88 -2.36
C SER A 116 -9.66 3.04 -2.42
N LEU A 117 -10.75 2.94 -1.66
CA LEU A 117 -11.82 3.94 -1.64
C LEU A 117 -11.46 5.20 -0.85
N GLY A 118 -10.47 5.13 0.05
CA GLY A 118 -10.18 6.20 1.00
C GLY A 118 -10.99 6.04 2.30
N LEU A 119 -11.11 7.11 3.10
CA LEU A 119 -11.61 7.02 4.48
C LEU A 119 -12.99 7.65 4.68
N GLY A 120 -13.32 8.69 3.93
CA GLY A 120 -14.53 9.47 4.10
C GLY A 120 -15.65 9.06 3.15
N ASP A 121 -15.73 9.71 2.00
CA ASP A 121 -16.85 9.57 1.04
C ASP A 121 -16.43 8.98 -0.31
N GLU A 122 -17.40 8.73 -1.20
CA GLU A 122 -17.17 8.13 -2.52
C GLU A 122 -16.18 8.90 -3.41
N LYS A 123 -15.86 10.16 -3.07
CA LYS A 123 -14.94 11.02 -3.82
C LYS A 123 -13.51 10.94 -3.31
N ASP A 124 -13.26 10.29 -2.19
CA ASP A 124 -11.91 10.06 -1.69
C ASP A 124 -11.14 9.06 -2.55
N ILE A 125 -11.81 8.31 -3.43
CA ILE A 125 -11.15 7.46 -4.41
C ILE A 125 -10.23 8.31 -5.29
N THR A 126 -8.99 7.83 -5.49
CA THR A 126 -8.06 8.51 -6.37
C THR A 126 -8.58 8.51 -7.81
N LEU A 127 -8.22 9.53 -8.61
CA LEU A 127 -8.56 9.59 -10.03
C LEU A 127 -8.11 8.31 -10.78
N ARG A 128 -6.93 7.80 -10.43
CA ARG A 128 -6.41 6.54 -10.97
C ARG A 128 -7.31 5.36 -10.58
N GLY A 129 -7.76 5.30 -9.32
CA GLY A 129 -8.71 4.30 -8.84
C GLY A 129 -10.02 4.33 -9.63
N LEU A 130 -10.60 5.52 -9.78
CA LEU A 130 -11.85 5.72 -10.52
C LEU A 130 -11.76 5.26 -11.98
N GLU A 131 -10.71 5.67 -12.69
CA GLU A 131 -10.46 5.28 -14.08
C GLU A 131 -10.28 3.77 -14.22
N ALA A 132 -9.53 3.17 -13.31
CA ALA A 132 -9.25 1.75 -13.32
C ALA A 132 -10.52 0.92 -13.03
N VAL A 133 -11.34 1.32 -12.05
CA VAL A 133 -12.64 0.69 -11.75
C VAL A 133 -13.59 0.76 -12.95
N ARG A 134 -13.65 1.90 -13.64
CA ARG A 134 -14.44 2.07 -14.87
C ARG A 134 -13.95 1.19 -16.02
N SER A 135 -12.67 0.79 -16.01
CA SER A 135 -12.10 -0.09 -17.03
C SER A 135 -12.35 -1.59 -16.79
N CYS A 136 -12.61 -2.01 -15.54
CA CYS A 136 -12.78 -3.41 -15.13
C CYS A 136 -14.19 -3.96 -15.41
N ASP A 137 -14.32 -5.20 -15.83
CA ASP A 137 -15.59 -5.82 -16.19
C ASP A 137 -16.50 -6.07 -14.98
N LYS A 138 -15.91 -6.43 -13.85
CA LYS A 138 -16.62 -6.67 -12.59
C LYS A 138 -16.03 -5.85 -11.46
N VAL A 139 -16.89 -5.41 -10.56
CA VAL A 139 -16.51 -4.63 -9.37
C VAL A 139 -17.08 -5.30 -8.13
N TYR A 140 -16.21 -5.64 -7.20
CA TYR A 140 -16.56 -6.13 -5.87
C TYR A 140 -16.20 -5.05 -4.85
N VAL A 141 -17.02 -4.90 -3.81
CA VAL A 141 -16.71 -4.06 -2.65
C VAL A 141 -16.75 -4.92 -1.40
N GLU A 142 -15.69 -4.86 -0.60
CA GLU A 142 -15.61 -5.58 0.65
C GLU A 142 -16.47 -4.91 1.72
N ALA A 143 -17.40 -5.63 2.34
CA ALA A 143 -18.40 -5.07 3.27
C ALA A 143 -18.07 -5.07 4.77
N TYR A 144 -16.98 -5.69 5.22
CA TYR A 144 -16.83 -6.07 6.63
C TYR A 144 -15.71 -5.35 7.39
N THR A 145 -14.74 -4.74 6.73
CA THR A 145 -13.62 -4.07 7.39
C THR A 145 -13.94 -2.66 7.88
N SER A 146 -14.73 -1.86 7.16
CA SER A 146 -14.98 -0.44 7.54
C SER A 146 -16.16 0.23 6.81
N LEU A 147 -17.14 -0.53 6.33
CA LEU A 147 -18.16 -0.02 5.39
C LEU A 147 -19.03 1.13 5.88
N LEU A 148 -19.22 1.26 7.20
CA LEU A 148 -20.03 2.32 7.76
C LEU A 148 -19.40 3.71 7.63
N SER A 149 -18.07 3.83 7.50
CA SER A 149 -17.44 5.14 7.32
C SER A 149 -17.90 5.85 6.05
N PHE A 150 -18.26 5.08 5.02
CA PHE A 150 -18.83 5.57 3.76
C PHE A 150 -20.32 5.92 3.84
N GLY A 151 -20.94 5.85 5.02
CA GLY A 151 -22.35 6.22 5.19
C GLY A 151 -23.31 5.36 4.36
N LEU A 152 -22.94 4.11 4.11
CA LEU A 152 -23.70 3.11 3.34
C LEU A 152 -24.98 2.66 4.06
N SER A 153 -25.91 3.61 4.19
CA SER A 153 -27.32 3.36 3.93
C SER A 153 -27.49 2.84 2.49
N ASP A 154 -28.67 2.32 2.11
CA ASP A 154 -28.96 1.90 0.72
C ASP A 154 -28.58 3.00 -0.31
N ASP A 155 -28.57 4.26 0.11
CA ASP A 155 -28.15 5.42 -0.68
C ASP A 155 -26.65 5.44 -1.01
N GLY A 156 -25.75 4.98 -0.13
CA GLY A 156 -24.31 5.05 -0.37
C GLY A 156 -23.85 4.11 -1.49
N LEU A 157 -24.48 2.93 -1.60
CA LEU A 157 -24.07 1.92 -2.59
C LEU A 157 -24.56 2.36 -3.95
N SER A 158 -25.77 2.94 -3.96
CA SER A 158 -26.34 3.62 -5.10
C SER A 158 -25.45 4.76 -5.58
N ARG A 159 -24.94 5.63 -4.69
CA ARG A 159 -23.98 6.70 -5.07
C ARG A 159 -22.68 6.16 -5.68
N LEU A 160 -22.11 5.10 -5.11
CA LEU A 160 -20.92 4.45 -5.67
C LEU A 160 -21.21 3.85 -7.06
N GLN A 161 -22.35 3.17 -7.22
CA GLN A 161 -22.78 2.62 -8.51
C GLN A 161 -23.00 3.72 -9.55
N ASP A 162 -23.61 4.85 -9.16
CA ASP A 162 -23.83 6.01 -10.03
C ASP A 162 -22.50 6.66 -10.43
N LEU A 163 -21.55 6.82 -9.49
CA LEU A 163 -20.24 7.40 -9.76
C LEU A 163 -19.40 6.53 -10.70
N TYR A 164 -19.44 5.22 -10.51
CA TYR A 164 -18.67 4.26 -11.31
C TYR A 164 -19.36 3.87 -12.62
N GLY A 165 -20.68 4.05 -12.71
CA GLY A 165 -21.49 3.64 -13.86
C GLY A 165 -21.54 2.12 -14.03
N LYS A 166 -21.36 1.36 -12.94
CA LYS A 166 -21.30 -0.11 -12.95
C LYS A 166 -22.01 -0.72 -11.74
N PRO A 167 -22.62 -1.91 -11.90
CA PRO A 167 -23.13 -2.65 -10.76
C PRO A 167 -21.97 -3.09 -9.86
N ILE A 168 -22.15 -2.92 -8.55
CA ILE A 168 -21.17 -3.29 -7.53
C ILE A 168 -21.69 -4.50 -6.78
N SER A 169 -20.90 -5.57 -6.74
CA SER A 169 -21.18 -6.76 -5.94
C SER A 169 -20.58 -6.62 -4.56
N VAL A 170 -21.42 -6.73 -3.53
CA VAL A 170 -20.95 -6.70 -2.14
C VAL A 170 -20.32 -8.05 -1.78
N ALA A 171 -19.10 -8.02 -1.25
CA ALA A 171 -18.34 -9.19 -0.82
C ALA A 171 -18.20 -9.22 0.71
N ASP A 172 -18.88 -10.19 1.32
CA ASP A 172 -18.86 -10.48 2.75
C ASP A 172 -17.54 -11.11 3.20
N ARG A 173 -17.32 -11.19 4.52
CA ARG A 173 -16.12 -11.83 5.11
C ARG A 173 -15.95 -13.28 4.65
N GLU A 174 -17.04 -14.06 4.65
CA GLU A 174 -17.01 -15.43 4.14
C GLU A 174 -16.59 -15.47 2.65
N THR A 175 -17.04 -14.50 1.85
CA THR A 175 -16.72 -14.43 0.42
C THR A 175 -15.25 -14.10 0.18
N VAL A 176 -14.66 -13.23 1.00
CA VAL A 176 -13.27 -12.79 0.82
C VAL A 176 -12.26 -13.73 1.50
N GLU A 177 -12.59 -14.26 2.67
CA GLU A 177 -11.67 -15.13 3.43
C GLU A 177 -11.83 -16.60 3.01
N GLU A 178 -13.06 -17.12 2.97
CA GLU A 178 -13.33 -18.55 2.70
C GLU A 178 -13.56 -18.86 1.23
N LYS A 179 -14.28 -18.00 0.49
CA LYS A 179 -14.69 -18.23 -0.91
C LYS A 179 -14.00 -17.30 -1.92
N ALA A 180 -12.76 -16.88 -1.64
CA ALA A 180 -12.03 -16.01 -2.56
C ALA A 180 -11.87 -16.61 -3.96
N GLU A 181 -11.96 -17.94 -4.09
CA GLU A 181 -11.96 -18.64 -5.38
C GLU A 181 -13.05 -18.13 -6.34
N GLU A 182 -14.20 -17.65 -5.85
CA GLU A 182 -15.23 -17.04 -6.70
C GLU A 182 -14.72 -15.73 -7.34
N ILE A 183 -14.08 -14.86 -6.56
CA ILE A 183 -13.49 -13.60 -7.04
C ILE A 183 -12.31 -13.90 -7.98
N LEU A 184 -11.44 -14.83 -7.60
CA LEU A 184 -10.24 -15.21 -8.34
C LEU A 184 -10.54 -15.96 -9.65
N SER A 185 -11.61 -16.77 -9.69
CA SER A 185 -12.04 -17.46 -10.91
C SER A 185 -12.58 -16.49 -11.95
N HIS A 186 -13.36 -15.48 -11.53
CA HIS A 186 -13.76 -14.39 -12.42
C HIS A 186 -12.56 -13.59 -12.93
N ALA A 187 -11.56 -13.39 -12.06
CA ALA A 187 -10.31 -12.75 -12.42
C ALA A 187 -9.33 -13.64 -13.20
N SER A 188 -9.74 -14.84 -13.62
CA SER A 188 -8.99 -15.64 -14.59
C SER A 188 -9.45 -15.40 -16.03
N GLY A 189 -10.67 -14.88 -16.24
CA GLY A 189 -11.22 -14.57 -17.58
C GLY A 189 -11.61 -13.11 -17.85
N SER A 190 -11.66 -12.23 -16.86
CA SER A 190 -12.07 -10.83 -16.99
C SER A 190 -11.34 -9.90 -16.01
N ASP A 191 -11.24 -8.61 -16.32
CA ASP A 191 -10.61 -7.65 -15.40
C ASP A 191 -11.55 -7.39 -14.21
N VAL A 192 -11.06 -7.62 -12.99
CA VAL A 192 -11.87 -7.53 -11.76
C VAL A 192 -11.32 -6.45 -10.84
N ALA A 193 -12.16 -5.49 -10.47
CA ALA A 193 -11.87 -4.54 -9.41
C ALA A 193 -12.37 -5.06 -8.06
N PHE A 194 -11.51 -4.99 -7.04
CA PHE A 194 -11.81 -5.29 -5.65
C PHE A 194 -11.59 -4.01 -4.83
N LEU A 195 -12.68 -3.44 -4.35
CA LEU A 195 -12.73 -2.17 -3.64
C LEU A 195 -12.63 -2.38 -2.14
N VAL A 196 -11.70 -1.67 -1.50
CA VAL A 196 -11.42 -1.75 -0.07
C VAL A 196 -11.51 -0.36 0.55
N VAL A 197 -12.05 -0.26 1.76
CA VAL A 197 -12.06 0.98 2.54
C VAL A 197 -10.67 1.25 3.12
N GLY A 198 -10.19 2.49 3.04
CA GLY A 198 -8.83 2.87 3.41
C GLY A 198 -7.83 2.43 2.35
N ASP A 199 -6.75 1.77 2.77
CA ASP A 199 -5.72 1.18 1.91
C ASP A 199 -5.68 -0.35 2.09
N PRO A 200 -5.44 -1.16 1.04
CA PRO A 200 -5.60 -2.59 1.06
C PRO A 200 -4.52 -3.29 1.86
N PHE A 201 -3.46 -2.58 2.28
CA PHE A 201 -2.38 -3.10 3.10
C PHE A 201 -2.19 -2.31 4.39
N GLY A 202 -3.05 -1.33 4.69
CA GLY A 202 -2.93 -0.51 5.89
C GLY A 202 -3.19 -1.28 7.19
N ALA A 203 -4.23 -2.11 7.23
CA ALA A 203 -4.63 -2.85 8.42
C ALA A 203 -5.58 -4.04 8.11
N THR A 204 -5.45 -4.67 6.93
CA THR A 204 -6.44 -5.64 6.44
C THR A 204 -5.82 -6.97 6.02
N THR A 205 -6.65 -8.00 5.87
CA THR A 205 -6.26 -9.38 5.51
C THR A 205 -6.05 -9.58 4.00
N HIS A 206 -6.14 -8.52 3.18
CA HIS A 206 -6.11 -8.65 1.71
C HIS A 206 -4.75 -9.06 1.14
N THR A 207 -3.69 -9.00 1.92
CA THR A 207 -2.41 -9.63 1.56
C THR A 207 -2.61 -11.10 1.19
N ASP A 208 -3.48 -11.83 1.88
CA ASP A 208 -3.78 -13.23 1.57
C ASP A 208 -4.48 -13.39 0.20
N LEU A 209 -5.40 -12.48 -0.14
CA LEU A 209 -6.04 -12.45 -1.47
C LEU A 209 -5.01 -12.24 -2.58
N VAL A 210 -4.07 -11.31 -2.39
CA VAL A 210 -2.97 -11.05 -3.35
C VAL A 210 -2.05 -12.27 -3.48
N VAL A 211 -1.74 -12.96 -2.38
CA VAL A 211 -0.94 -14.19 -2.40
C VAL A 211 -1.65 -15.29 -3.19
N ARG A 212 -2.95 -15.50 -2.94
CA ARG A 212 -3.76 -16.50 -3.68
C ARG A 212 -3.83 -16.16 -5.17
N ALA A 213 -4.07 -14.89 -5.53
CA ALA A 213 -4.09 -14.44 -6.92
C ALA A 213 -2.76 -14.70 -7.64
N LYS A 214 -1.62 -14.35 -7.03
CA LYS A 214 -0.30 -14.59 -7.60
C LYS A 214 0.02 -16.08 -7.78
N LYS A 215 -0.40 -16.93 -6.84
CA LYS A 215 -0.25 -18.40 -6.95
C LYS A 215 -1.01 -18.98 -8.13
N LEU A 216 -2.15 -18.37 -8.49
CA LEU A 216 -2.96 -18.74 -9.66
C LEU A 216 -2.46 -18.10 -10.97
N GLY A 217 -1.35 -17.35 -10.94
CA GLY A 217 -0.81 -16.67 -12.12
C GLY A 217 -1.62 -15.45 -12.58
N VAL A 218 -2.54 -14.97 -11.74
CA VAL A 218 -3.34 -13.76 -12.02
C VAL A 218 -2.49 -12.53 -11.73
N LYS A 219 -2.50 -11.56 -12.65
CA LYS A 219 -1.77 -10.30 -12.45
C LYS A 219 -2.53 -9.48 -11.40
N VAL A 220 -1.82 -8.94 -10.41
CA VAL A 220 -2.42 -8.05 -9.40
C VAL A 220 -1.85 -6.65 -9.55
N GLU A 221 -2.73 -5.68 -9.66
CA GLU A 221 -2.41 -4.26 -9.61
C GLU A 221 -3.04 -3.65 -8.36
N VAL A 222 -2.28 -2.80 -7.65
CA VAL A 222 -2.71 -2.17 -6.41
C VAL A 222 -2.72 -0.67 -6.61
N ILE A 223 -3.86 -0.04 -6.31
CA ILE A 223 -4.01 1.41 -6.24
C ILE A 223 -4.18 1.81 -4.79
N HIS A 224 -3.16 2.47 -4.25
CA HIS A 224 -3.12 2.98 -2.88
C HIS A 224 -4.02 4.21 -2.68
N ASN A 225 -4.37 4.48 -1.41
CA ASN A 225 -5.07 5.69 -1.00
C ASN A 225 -4.77 6.03 0.48
N ALA A 226 -5.47 7.00 1.05
CA ALA A 226 -5.41 7.33 2.46
C ALA A 226 -5.86 6.14 3.33
N SER A 227 -5.15 5.92 4.43
CA SER A 227 -5.40 4.90 5.45
C SER A 227 -5.46 5.54 6.83
N VAL A 228 -6.11 4.88 7.79
CA VAL A 228 -6.06 5.31 9.19
C VAL A 228 -4.61 5.41 9.68
N MET A 229 -3.72 4.55 9.18
CA MET A 229 -2.30 4.50 9.57
C MET A 229 -1.56 5.82 9.30
N ASN A 230 -1.93 6.56 8.26
CA ASN A 230 -1.34 7.87 7.95
C ASN A 230 -2.26 9.03 8.31
N ALA A 231 -3.58 8.88 8.23
CA ALA A 231 -4.53 9.96 8.52
C ALA A 231 -4.51 10.41 9.98
N ILE A 232 -4.15 9.53 10.92
CA ILE A 232 -4.01 9.88 12.35
C ILE A 232 -3.01 11.01 12.61
N GLY A 233 -2.10 11.32 11.69
CA GLY A 233 -1.19 12.45 11.80
C GLY A 233 -1.90 13.81 11.93
N ILE A 234 -3.20 13.88 11.63
CA ILE A 234 -4.03 15.07 11.82
C ILE A 234 -4.09 15.55 13.28
N CYS A 235 -3.85 14.66 14.25
CA CYS A 235 -3.79 15.03 15.67
C CYS A 235 -2.51 15.78 16.05
N GLY A 236 -1.53 15.89 15.14
CA GLY A 236 -0.27 16.59 15.37
C GLY A 236 0.90 15.73 15.79
N LEU A 237 0.62 14.49 16.21
CA LEU A 237 1.66 13.53 16.57
C LEU A 237 2.43 13.08 15.32
N GLN A 238 3.75 13.02 15.43
CA GLN A 238 4.63 12.65 14.34
C GLN A 238 4.48 11.17 14.04
N LEU A 239 4.15 10.85 12.77
CA LEU A 239 4.00 9.47 12.31
C LEU A 239 5.26 8.61 12.52
N TYR A 240 6.46 9.22 12.55
CA TYR A 240 7.71 8.53 12.81
C TYR A 240 7.91 8.11 14.27
N HIS A 241 7.13 8.67 15.20
CA HIS A 241 7.17 8.33 16.63
C HIS A 241 6.07 7.34 17.04
N TYR A 242 5.40 6.70 16.08
CA TYR A 242 4.50 5.59 16.36
C TYR A 242 5.24 4.26 16.43
N GLY A 243 4.94 3.47 17.47
CA GLY A 243 5.45 2.13 17.66
C GLY A 243 4.58 1.05 17.02
N GLU A 244 4.62 -0.17 17.58
CA GLU A 244 3.81 -1.28 17.11
C GLU A 244 2.31 -0.96 17.28
N THR A 245 1.56 -0.95 16.17
CA THR A 245 0.10 -0.76 16.19
C THR A 245 -0.59 -1.99 16.81
N VAL A 246 -1.63 -1.76 17.60
CA VAL A 246 -2.38 -2.82 18.29
C VAL A 246 -3.86 -2.80 17.87
N SER A 247 -4.52 -3.94 18.03
CA SER A 247 -5.97 -4.07 17.86
C SER A 247 -6.59 -4.47 19.20
N ILE A 248 -7.66 -3.77 19.59
CA ILE A 248 -8.38 -4.01 20.84
C ILE A 248 -9.67 -4.76 20.51
N PRO A 249 -9.73 -6.08 20.73
CA PRO A 249 -10.93 -6.89 20.45
C PRO A 249 -12.00 -6.66 21.53
N PHE A 250 -13.26 -6.86 21.19
CA PHE A 250 -14.32 -6.90 22.19
C PHE A 250 -14.16 -8.10 23.13
N PHE A 251 -14.28 -7.84 24.42
CA PHE A 251 -14.32 -8.87 25.44
C PHE A 251 -15.68 -9.59 25.45
N THR A 252 -15.63 -10.88 25.74
CA THR A 252 -16.80 -11.69 26.07
C THR A 252 -16.66 -12.21 27.50
N GLU A 253 -17.70 -12.85 28.02
CA GLU A 253 -17.65 -13.44 29.36
C GLU A 253 -16.53 -14.47 29.52
N THR A 254 -16.24 -15.22 28.46
CA THR A 254 -15.28 -16.34 28.46
C THR A 254 -13.95 -16.01 27.77
N TRP A 255 -13.88 -14.92 27.01
CA TRP A 255 -12.70 -14.57 26.21
C TRP A 255 -12.34 -13.10 26.37
N ARG A 256 -11.24 -12.85 27.09
CA ARG A 256 -10.69 -11.52 27.42
C ARG A 256 -9.19 -11.49 27.08
N PRO A 257 -8.83 -11.41 25.80
CA PRO A 257 -7.42 -11.40 25.38
C PRO A 257 -6.77 -10.07 25.74
N ASP A 258 -5.52 -10.13 26.20
CA ASP A 258 -4.76 -8.97 26.67
C ASP A 258 -3.39 -8.86 25.96
N SER A 259 -3.23 -9.52 24.81
CA SER A 259 -1.96 -9.55 24.05
C SER A 259 -1.49 -8.16 23.55
N PHE A 260 -2.39 -7.18 23.50
CA PHE A 260 -2.04 -5.79 23.19
C PHE A 260 -1.30 -5.09 24.34
N TYR A 261 -1.43 -5.56 25.58
CA TYR A 261 -0.88 -4.90 26.77
C TYR A 261 0.64 -4.78 26.71
N GLU A 262 1.35 -5.90 26.49
CA GLU A 262 2.82 -5.91 26.41
C GLU A 262 3.35 -5.07 25.23
N LYS A 263 2.57 -4.95 24.15
CA LYS A 263 2.94 -4.13 22.99
C LYS A 263 2.85 -2.65 23.32
N ILE A 264 1.77 -2.21 23.96
CA ILE A 264 1.61 -0.83 24.43
C ILE A 264 2.70 -0.49 25.45
N GLN A 265 2.97 -1.40 26.38
CA GLN A 265 4.02 -1.22 27.39
C GLN A 265 5.40 -1.02 26.73
N ARG A 266 5.77 -1.87 25.75
CA ARG A 266 7.04 -1.73 25.01
C ARG A 266 7.14 -0.41 24.26
N ASN A 267 6.07 0.01 23.58
CA ASN A 267 6.06 1.30 22.89
C ASN A 267 6.30 2.46 23.87
N ARG A 268 5.60 2.45 25.02
CA ARG A 268 5.74 3.50 26.03
C ARG A 268 7.12 3.53 26.69
N GLN A 269 7.73 2.37 26.95
CA GLN A 269 9.11 2.30 27.44
C GLN A 269 10.12 2.95 26.47
N LEU A 270 9.80 3.00 25.17
CA LEU A 270 10.60 3.63 24.13
C LEU A 270 10.16 5.07 23.82
N GLY A 271 9.20 5.62 24.57
CA GLY A 271 8.63 6.94 24.32
C GLY A 271 7.75 7.04 23.06
N LEU A 272 7.36 5.90 22.46
CA LEU A 272 6.59 5.88 21.21
C LEU A 272 5.07 5.96 21.48
N HIS A 273 4.36 6.64 20.58
CA HIS A 273 2.89 6.63 20.55
C HIS A 273 2.39 5.26 20.06
N THR A 274 1.22 4.85 20.54
CA THR A 274 0.60 3.59 20.13
C THR A 274 -0.75 3.86 19.48
N LEU A 275 -0.90 3.48 18.22
CA LEU A 275 -2.21 3.44 17.57
C LEU A 275 -2.95 2.17 18.01
N CYS A 276 -4.13 2.35 18.57
CA CYS A 276 -5.08 1.30 18.95
C CYS A 276 -6.25 1.29 17.95
N LEU A 277 -6.27 0.29 17.08
CA LEU A 277 -7.39 -0.01 16.20
C LEU A 277 -8.49 -0.72 17.02
N LEU A 278 -9.73 -0.29 16.86
CA LEU A 278 -10.85 -0.78 17.67
C LEU A 278 -11.66 -1.84 16.91
N ASP A 279 -12.18 -2.83 17.63
CA ASP A 279 -12.84 -3.98 17.04
C ASP A 279 -14.10 -3.62 16.24
N ILE A 280 -14.35 -4.40 15.19
CA ILE A 280 -15.48 -4.28 14.29
C ILE A 280 -16.09 -5.67 14.12
N ARG A 281 -17.31 -5.85 14.61
CA ARG A 281 -18.05 -7.11 14.49
C ARG A 281 -19.21 -6.92 13.54
N VAL A 282 -19.05 -7.33 12.29
CA VAL A 282 -20.07 -7.24 11.25
C VAL A 282 -20.43 -8.65 10.79
N LYS A 283 -21.73 -8.99 10.85
CA LYS A 283 -22.24 -10.31 10.46
C LYS A 283 -21.49 -11.47 11.13
N GLU A 284 -21.20 -11.35 12.42
CA GLU A 284 -20.73 -12.52 13.18
C GLU A 284 -21.89 -13.49 13.41
N PRO A 285 -21.72 -14.80 13.14
CA PRO A 285 -22.70 -15.79 13.50
C PRO A 285 -22.71 -15.95 15.02
N SER A 286 -23.88 -15.80 15.65
CA SER A 286 -23.97 -16.02 17.10
C SER A 286 -23.55 -17.46 17.47
N LEU A 287 -22.88 -17.63 18.61
CA LEU A 287 -22.46 -18.95 19.13
C LEU A 287 -23.64 -19.93 19.19
N GLU A 288 -24.82 -19.46 19.61
CA GLU A 288 -26.05 -20.26 19.62
C GLU A 288 -26.51 -20.69 18.21
N SER A 289 -26.32 -19.83 17.22
CA SER A 289 -26.67 -20.10 15.81
C SER A 289 -25.73 -21.10 15.16
N LEU A 290 -24.44 -21.06 15.51
CA LEU A 290 -23.45 -22.05 15.09
C LEU A 290 -23.78 -23.44 15.66
N CYS A 291 -24.15 -23.52 16.94
CA CYS A 291 -24.54 -24.77 17.59
C CYS A 291 -25.86 -25.36 17.04
N ARG A 292 -26.74 -24.52 16.45
CA ARG A 292 -28.05 -24.94 15.90
C ARG A 292 -28.05 -25.11 14.38
N GLY A 293 -26.92 -24.92 13.69
CA GLY A 293 -26.80 -25.08 12.24
C GLY A 293 -27.59 -24.06 11.41
N LYS A 294 -28.08 -22.98 12.02
CA LYS A 294 -28.81 -21.90 11.35
C LYS A 294 -28.10 -20.58 11.64
N LYS A 295 -27.37 -20.06 10.65
CA LYS A 295 -26.61 -18.81 10.76
C LYS A 295 -27.58 -17.62 10.91
N CYS A 296 -27.83 -17.17 12.14
CA CYS A 296 -28.41 -15.85 12.40
C CYS A 296 -27.28 -14.88 12.69
N TYR A 297 -27.23 -13.80 11.92
CA TYR A 297 -26.22 -12.75 12.02
C TYR A 297 -26.66 -11.68 13.02
N GLU A 298 -25.75 -11.28 13.90
CA GLU A 298 -25.97 -10.17 14.82
C GLU A 298 -25.88 -8.81 14.08
N PRO A 299 -26.57 -7.76 14.60
CA PRO A 299 -26.40 -6.41 14.07
C PRO A 299 -24.94 -5.97 14.21
N PRO A 300 -24.45 -5.14 13.27
CA PRO A 300 -23.04 -4.77 13.25
C PRO A 300 -22.70 -3.91 14.48
N LYS A 301 -21.65 -4.29 15.18
CA LYS A 301 -21.19 -3.64 16.42
C LYS A 301 -19.79 -3.08 16.21
N TYR A 302 -19.64 -1.80 16.52
CA TYR A 302 -18.38 -1.06 16.40
C TYR A 302 -17.94 -0.62 17.78
N MET A 303 -16.68 -0.88 18.10
CA MET A 303 -16.14 -0.51 19.41
C MET A 303 -15.97 1.01 19.49
N THR A 304 -16.53 1.59 20.55
CA THR A 304 -16.33 3.00 20.89
C THR A 304 -15.03 3.19 21.65
N ILE A 305 -14.47 4.40 21.61
CA ILE A 305 -13.32 4.78 22.45
C ILE A 305 -13.59 4.50 23.94
N ASN A 306 -14.80 4.83 24.43
CA ASN A 306 -15.17 4.61 25.82
C ASN A 306 -15.12 3.11 26.19
N THR A 307 -15.59 2.23 25.30
CA THR A 307 -15.50 0.78 25.51
C THR A 307 -14.05 0.31 25.52
N ALA A 308 -13.24 0.80 24.58
CA ALA A 308 -11.83 0.46 24.49
C ALA A 308 -11.06 0.88 25.73
N ILE A 309 -11.27 2.09 26.24
CA ILE A 309 -10.63 2.59 27.46
C ILE A 309 -11.03 1.75 28.67
N ASN A 310 -12.31 1.42 28.84
CA ASN A 310 -12.75 0.53 29.92
C ASN A 310 -12.05 -0.84 29.89
N GLN A 311 -11.93 -1.46 28.71
CA GLN A 311 -11.21 -2.74 28.57
C GLN A 311 -9.71 -2.60 28.83
N LEU A 312 -9.10 -1.49 28.41
CA LEU A 312 -7.70 -1.20 28.70
C LEU A 312 -7.50 -1.11 30.22
N LEU A 313 -8.27 -0.27 30.92
CA LEU A 313 -8.17 -0.09 32.36
C LEU A 313 -8.38 -1.40 33.13
N GLU A 314 -9.35 -2.23 32.71
CA GLU A 314 -9.56 -3.57 33.29
C GLU A 314 -8.33 -4.48 33.16
N VAL A 315 -7.64 -4.43 32.00
CA VAL A 315 -6.41 -5.21 31.79
C VAL A 315 -5.26 -4.65 32.62
N GLU A 316 -5.14 -3.34 32.76
CA GLU A 316 -4.15 -2.73 33.65
C GLU A 316 -4.38 -3.12 35.12
N GLU A 317 -5.62 -3.14 35.62
CA GLU A 317 -5.93 -3.62 36.98
C GLU A 317 -5.50 -5.07 37.20
N LYS A 318 -5.63 -5.92 36.17
CA LYS A 318 -5.23 -7.32 36.23
C LYS A 318 -3.72 -7.51 36.23
N HIS A 319 -2.97 -6.74 35.44
CA HIS A 319 -1.52 -6.88 35.29
C HIS A 319 -0.73 -6.08 36.32
N GLY A 320 -1.15 -4.85 36.62
CA GLY A 320 -0.52 -3.94 37.58
C GLY A 320 0.91 -3.53 37.23
N GLN A 321 1.27 -3.52 35.94
CA GLN A 321 2.65 -3.22 35.50
C GLN A 321 2.84 -1.78 35.02
N CYS A 322 1.86 -0.91 35.26
CA CYS A 322 1.87 0.51 34.92
C CYS A 322 2.16 0.73 33.43
N ALA A 323 1.59 -0.10 32.55
CA ALA A 323 1.72 0.13 31.11
C ALA A 323 1.00 1.43 30.74
N TYR A 324 -0.17 1.68 31.34
CA TYR A 324 -0.91 2.93 31.24
C TYR A 324 -1.77 3.10 32.49
N SER A 325 -2.54 4.18 32.57
CA SER A 325 -3.36 4.51 33.73
C SER A 325 -4.47 5.48 33.32
N GLU A 326 -5.40 5.74 34.23
CA GLU A 326 -6.46 6.75 34.07
C GLU A 326 -5.93 8.14 33.68
N GLU A 327 -4.73 8.49 34.15
CA GLU A 327 -4.05 9.77 33.86
C GLU A 327 -3.25 9.76 32.54
N SER A 328 -3.16 8.62 31.86
CA SER A 328 -2.39 8.53 30.62
C SER A 328 -3.04 9.35 29.53
N LYS A 329 -2.28 10.30 28.97
CA LYS A 329 -2.72 11.14 27.85
C LYS A 329 -2.99 10.28 26.63
N CYS A 330 -4.18 10.44 26.06
CA CYS A 330 -4.63 9.76 24.87
C CYS A 330 -5.26 10.75 23.89
N VAL A 331 -5.43 10.31 22.64
CA VAL A 331 -6.19 11.03 21.61
C VAL A 331 -7.25 10.08 21.07
N GLY A 332 -8.52 10.44 21.26
CA GLY A 332 -9.64 9.78 20.61
C GLY A 332 -9.91 10.43 19.26
N LEU A 333 -10.02 9.62 18.20
CA LEU A 333 -10.35 10.08 16.86
C LEU A 333 -11.58 9.32 16.35
N ALA A 334 -12.55 10.06 15.83
CA ALA A 334 -13.76 9.50 15.24
C ALA A 334 -13.98 10.04 13.83
N ARG A 335 -14.41 9.15 12.93
CA ARG A 335 -14.80 9.45 11.54
C ARG A 335 -13.73 10.20 10.75
N LEU A 336 -12.47 9.77 10.87
CA LEU A 336 -11.35 10.38 10.15
C LEU A 336 -11.62 10.46 8.65
N GLY A 337 -11.42 11.65 8.06
CA GLY A 337 -11.70 11.91 6.64
C GLY A 337 -13.10 12.45 6.37
N ASN A 338 -14.05 12.32 7.31
CA ASN A 338 -15.39 12.90 7.17
C ASN A 338 -15.43 14.38 7.62
N LYS A 339 -16.44 15.11 7.14
CA LYS A 339 -16.68 16.51 7.50
C LYS A 339 -17.00 16.70 8.97
N ASP A 340 -17.60 15.69 9.59
CA ASP A 340 -17.97 15.64 11.00
C ASP A 340 -16.96 14.85 11.84
N GLN A 341 -15.72 14.71 11.35
CA GLN A 341 -14.63 14.10 12.12
C GLN A 341 -14.45 14.81 13.46
N MET A 342 -14.10 14.03 14.49
CA MET A 342 -13.90 14.52 15.84
C MET A 342 -12.58 14.03 16.39
N ILE A 343 -11.79 14.94 16.95
CA ILE A 343 -10.48 14.67 17.55
C ILE A 343 -10.49 15.31 18.92
N VAL A 344 -10.24 14.51 19.96
CA VAL A 344 -10.19 14.97 21.34
C VAL A 344 -8.99 14.36 22.03
N ALA A 345 -8.20 15.20 22.69
CA ALA A 345 -7.05 14.81 23.48
C ALA A 345 -7.33 15.00 24.97
N GLY A 346 -6.82 14.12 25.82
CA GLY A 346 -7.03 14.21 27.27
C GLY A 346 -6.53 12.96 27.99
N PRO A 347 -6.55 12.94 29.32
CA PRO A 347 -6.32 11.71 30.07
C PRO A 347 -7.44 10.69 29.78
N MET A 348 -7.15 9.40 29.95
CA MET A 348 -8.11 8.31 29.68
C MET A 348 -9.43 8.50 30.42
N LYS A 349 -9.37 8.93 31.68
CA LYS A 349 -10.57 9.17 32.51
C LYS A 349 -11.50 10.23 31.91
N ASP A 350 -10.97 11.32 31.36
CA ASP A 350 -11.80 12.40 30.81
C ASP A 350 -12.40 11.97 29.45
N LEU A 351 -11.65 11.18 28.68
CA LEU A 351 -12.11 10.64 27.40
C LEU A 351 -13.26 9.62 27.57
N LEU A 352 -13.41 9.01 28.75
CA LEU A 352 -14.54 8.11 29.04
C LEU A 352 -15.90 8.83 29.04
N ASP A 353 -15.92 10.13 29.33
CA ASP A 353 -17.16 10.92 29.40
C ASP A 353 -17.49 11.63 28.09
N VAL A 354 -16.60 11.57 27.09
CA VAL A 354 -16.81 12.20 25.79
C VAL A 354 -17.66 11.32 24.88
N ASP A 355 -18.73 11.91 24.33
CA ASP A 355 -19.46 11.32 23.21
C ASP A 355 -18.76 11.64 21.88
N PHE A 356 -18.05 10.65 21.36
CA PHE A 356 -17.37 10.73 20.06
C PHE A 356 -18.32 10.61 18.87
N GLY A 357 -19.62 10.35 19.09
CA GLY A 357 -20.62 10.16 18.05
C GLY A 357 -20.47 8.83 17.30
N ALA A 358 -20.96 8.80 16.05
CA ALA A 358 -20.99 7.59 15.23
C ALA A 358 -19.60 7.00 14.92
N PRO A 359 -19.49 5.68 14.66
CA PRO A 359 -18.24 5.04 14.24
C PRO A 359 -17.76 5.55 12.86
N LEU A 360 -16.51 5.28 12.43
CA LEU A 360 -15.47 4.48 13.09
C LEU A 360 -14.61 5.30 14.05
N HIS A 361 -14.13 4.65 15.10
CA HIS A 361 -13.27 5.25 16.11
C HIS A 361 -11.90 4.57 16.13
N CYS A 362 -10.85 5.33 16.45
CA CYS A 362 -9.56 4.80 16.87
C CYS A 362 -9.02 5.59 18.07
N LEU A 363 -8.14 4.96 18.83
CA LEU A 363 -7.55 5.56 20.03
C LEU A 363 -6.03 5.59 19.86
N ILE A 364 -5.41 6.64 20.36
CA ILE A 364 -3.95 6.76 20.39
C ILE A 364 -3.53 6.94 21.84
N ILE A 365 -2.66 6.06 22.32
CA ILE A 365 -2.00 6.23 23.63
C ILE A 365 -0.71 6.99 23.38
N VAL A 366 -0.59 8.18 23.96
CA VAL A 366 0.52 9.10 23.69
C VAL A 366 1.75 8.66 24.49
N GLY A 367 2.88 8.47 23.80
CA GLY A 367 4.22 8.35 24.39
C GLY A 367 4.83 9.70 24.78
N GLU A 368 6.14 9.84 24.60
CA GLU A 368 6.85 11.10 24.84
C GLU A 368 6.56 12.09 23.70
N THR A 369 6.27 13.34 24.05
CA THR A 369 5.90 14.38 23.09
C THR A 369 6.99 15.43 22.94
N HIS A 370 7.20 15.88 21.70
CA HIS A 370 7.96 17.09 21.40
C HIS A 370 7.10 18.33 21.71
N PRO A 371 7.68 19.49 22.10
CA PRO A 371 6.89 20.70 22.41
C PRO A 371 5.88 21.12 21.33
N VAL A 372 6.26 21.00 20.05
CA VAL A 372 5.35 21.28 18.91
C VAL A 372 4.16 20.30 18.86
N GLU A 373 4.36 19.03 19.24
CA GLU A 373 3.27 18.07 19.34
C GLU A 373 2.32 18.42 20.49
N GLU A 374 2.86 18.91 21.61
CA GLU A 374 2.06 19.39 22.74
C GLU A 374 1.21 20.60 22.34
N GLU A 375 1.81 21.61 21.69
CA GLU A 375 1.10 22.77 21.15
C GLU A 375 -0.03 22.35 20.19
N MET A 376 0.21 21.33 19.36
CA MET A 376 -0.82 20.84 18.44
C MET A 376 -1.94 20.09 19.19
N LEU A 377 -1.60 19.29 20.20
CA LEU A 377 -2.57 18.59 21.02
C LEU A 377 -3.44 19.55 21.84
N GLU A 378 -2.93 20.70 22.26
CA GLU A 378 -3.69 21.72 22.99
C GLU A 378 -4.94 22.22 22.24
N PHE A 379 -4.93 22.21 20.90
CA PHE A 379 -6.12 22.54 20.10
C PHE A 379 -7.25 21.52 20.24
N TYR A 380 -6.91 20.29 20.62
CA TYR A 380 -7.85 19.17 20.78
C TYR A 380 -8.08 18.79 22.24
N THR A 381 -7.34 19.38 23.18
CA THR A 381 -7.47 19.07 24.61
C THR A 381 -8.87 19.42 25.11
N ILE A 382 -9.48 18.52 25.89
CA ILE A 382 -10.72 18.80 26.62
C ILE A 382 -10.46 20.02 27.51
N LYS A 383 -11.07 21.15 27.16
CA LYS A 383 -11.08 22.30 28.04
C LYS A 383 -12.12 22.01 29.10
N GLU A 384 -11.70 21.88 30.35
CA GLU A 384 -12.64 21.93 31.48
C GLU A 384 -13.52 23.15 31.24
N SER A 385 -14.84 22.93 31.17
CA SER A 385 -15.78 24.03 31.22
C SER A 385 -15.51 24.71 32.55
N CYS A 386 -15.01 25.94 32.54
CA CYS A 386 -15.01 26.77 33.74
C CYS A 386 -16.47 26.83 34.21
N ALA A 387 -16.79 26.04 35.24
CA ALA A 387 -18.07 26.04 35.91
C ALA A 387 -18.25 27.36 36.69
#